data_AF-A0A927IYS7-F1
#
_entry.id   AF-A0A927IYS7-F1
#
_cell.length_a   1.000
_cell.length_b   1.000
_cell.length_c   1.000
_cell.angle_alpha   90.00
_cell.angle_beta   90.00
_cell.angle_gamma   90.00
#
_symmetry.space_group_name_H-M   'P 1'
#
loop_
_entity.id
_entity.type
_entity.pdbx_description
1 polymer ?
#
loop_
_entity_poly.entity_id
_entity_poly.type
_entity_poly.pdbx_seq_one_letter_code
_entity_poly.pdbx_strand_id
1 'polypeptide(L)' 'MHLRDFAAPDAVATLTVFRRAVHGAASRDYTPEQLAAWTPAEVDETAWGAGPAASRTRVACDAETVNYLMRCPLG' A
#
# COMPACT_ATOMS: atom_id res chain seq x y z
N MET A 1 3.99 -11.45 -13.53
CA MET A 1 2.92 -10.83 -12.74
C MET A 1 1.80 -11.81 -12.44
N HIS A 2 1.49 -12.04 -11.16
CA HIS A 2 0.32 -12.79 -10.70
C HIS A 2 -0.41 -12.03 -9.58
N LEU A 3 -1.70 -12.28 -9.40
CA LEU A 3 -2.54 -11.62 -8.40
C LEU A 3 -2.93 -12.62 -7.32
N ARG A 4 -2.64 -12.30 -6.06
CA ARG A 4 -3.00 -13.11 -4.89
C ARG A 4 -3.59 -12.26 -3.77
N ASP A 5 -4.17 -12.91 -2.79
CA ASP A 5 -4.64 -12.22 -1.59
C ASP A 5 -3.44 -11.69 -0.78
N PHE A 6 -3.67 -10.57 -0.12
CA PHE A 6 -2.73 -10.01 0.85
C PHE A 6 -2.52 -10.98 2.01
N ALA A 7 -1.27 -11.11 2.46
CA ALA A 7 -0.88 -11.84 3.66
C ALA A 7 -0.10 -10.91 4.61
N ALA A 8 -0.07 -11.23 5.91
CA ALA A 8 0.61 -10.40 6.91
C ALA A 8 2.08 -10.04 6.56
N PRO A 9 2.90 -10.92 5.97
CA PRO A 9 4.26 -10.57 5.54
C PRO A 9 4.33 -9.49 4.45
N ASP A 10 3.23 -9.21 3.75
CA ASP A 10 3.16 -8.18 2.71
C ASP A 10 2.98 -6.77 3.28
N ALA A 11 2.79 -6.61 4.60
CA ALA A 11 2.52 -5.32 5.22
C ALA A 11 3.60 -4.28 4.86
N VAL A 12 4.88 -4.64 4.99
CA VAL A 12 6.01 -3.77 4.63
C VAL A 12 6.00 -3.44 3.14
N ALA A 13 5.89 -4.47 2.29
CA ALA A 13 5.97 -4.29 0.85
C ALA A 13 4.80 -3.43 0.31
N THR A 14 3.60 -3.62 0.83
CA THR A 14 2.43 -2.79 0.48
C THR A 14 2.55 -1.35 0.98
N LEU A 15 3.13 -1.12 2.16
CA LEU A 15 3.42 0.23 2.64
C LEU A 15 4.46 0.92 1.74
N THR A 16 5.50 0.21 1.30
CA THR A 16 6.49 0.74 0.35
C THR A 16 5.83 1.14 -0.98
N VAL A 17 4.97 0.27 -1.53
CA VAL A 17 4.22 0.58 -2.76
C VAL A 17 3.33 1.81 -2.57
N PHE A 18 2.61 1.90 -1.45
CA PHE A 18 1.75 3.04 -1.14
C PHE A 18 2.55 4.34 -1.06
N ARG A 19 3.65 4.36 -0.31
CA ARG A 19 4.55 5.53 -0.19
C ARG A 19 5.11 5.96 -1.54
N ARG A 20 5.54 5.01 -2.37
CA ARG A 20 6.03 5.29 -3.73
C ARG A 20 4.94 5.93 -4.59
N ALA A 21 3.69 5.45 -4.50
CA ALA A 21 2.58 6.03 -5.24
C ALA A 21 2.27 7.47 -4.80
N VAL A 22 2.25 7.72 -3.49
CA VAL A 22 2.01 9.06 -2.91
C VAL A 22 3.11 10.04 -3.32
N HIS A 23 4.37 9.71 -3.09
CA HIS A 23 5.48 10.64 -3.41
C HIS A 23 5.83 10.70 -4.90
N GLY A 24 5.40 9.73 -5.70
CA GLY A 24 5.69 9.66 -7.13
C GLY A 24 4.57 10.21 -8.02
N ALA A 25 3.39 9.59 -7.97
CA ALA A 25 2.28 9.95 -8.84
C ALA A 25 1.48 11.12 -8.24
N ALA A 26 1.08 11.01 -6.98
CA ALA A 26 0.23 12.01 -6.34
C ALA A 26 0.95 13.33 -6.05
N SER A 27 2.28 13.33 -5.94
CA SER A 27 3.05 14.57 -5.70
C SER A 27 2.91 15.64 -6.79
N ARG A 28 2.32 15.30 -7.94
CA ARG A 28 1.98 16.24 -9.01
C ARG A 28 0.73 17.06 -8.73
N ASP A 29 -0.18 16.52 -7.92
CA ASP A 29 -1.54 17.05 -7.74
C ASP A 29 -1.79 17.56 -6.31
N TYR A 30 -0.89 17.26 -5.37
CA TYR A 30 -1.06 17.54 -3.94
C TYR A 30 0.14 18.30 -3.37
N THR A 31 -0.14 19.18 -2.40
CA THR A 31 0.92 19.92 -1.69
C THR A 31 1.72 19.01 -0.74
N PRO A 32 2.93 19.41 -0.33
CA PRO A 32 3.73 18.65 0.62
C PRO A 32 2.97 18.32 1.92
N GLU A 33 2.16 19.24 2.42
CA GLU A 33 1.36 19.05 3.64
C GLU A 33 0.27 18.00 3.43
N GLN A 34 -0.37 17.98 2.26
CA GLN A 34 -1.38 16.97 1.91
C GLN A 34 -0.75 15.58 1.75
N LEU A 35 0.43 15.50 1.14
CA LEU A 35 1.18 14.24 1.04
C LEU A 35 1.60 13.72 2.42
N ALA A 36 2.10 14.60 3.29
CA ALA A 36 2.50 14.25 4.65
C ALA A 36 1.32 13.74 5.51
N ALA A 37 0.11 14.22 5.25
CA ALA A 37 -1.09 13.71 5.91
C ALA A 37 -1.42 12.25 5.52
N TRP A 38 -1.01 11.80 4.33
CA TRP A 38 -1.22 10.41 3.87
C TRP A 38 -0.09 9.48 4.24
N THR A 39 1.15 9.98 4.22
CA THR A 39 2.35 9.21 4.53
C THR A 39 3.20 9.95 5.55
N PRO A 40 2.86 9.86 6.85
CA PRO A 40 3.73 10.33 7.91
C PRO A 40 5.11 9.67 7.83
N ALA A 41 6.13 10.37 8.34
CA ALA A 41 7.51 9.87 8.35
C ALA A 41 7.63 8.53 9.09
N GLU A 42 6.89 8.38 10.18
CA GLU A 42 6.78 7.16 10.96
C GLU A 42 5.39 6.55 10.74
N VAL A 43 5.38 5.33 10.21
CA VAL A 43 4.17 4.51 10.09
C VAL A 43 4.51 3.16 10.70
N ASP A 44 3.76 2.74 11.70
CA ASP A 44 3.86 1.39 12.26
C ASP A 44 3.39 0.38 11.21
N GLU A 45 4.31 -0.45 10.74
CA GLU A 45 4.09 -1.46 9.69
C GLU A 45 3.10 -2.54 10.15
N THR A 46 3.07 -2.86 11.45
CA THR A 46 2.13 -3.80 12.04
C THR A 46 0.73 -3.21 12.05
N ALA A 47 0.60 -1.95 12.48
CA ALA A 47 -0.67 -1.22 12.45
C ALA A 47 -1.16 -0.99 11.01
N TRP A 48 -0.24 -0.72 10.07
CA TRP A 48 -0.54 -0.63 8.65
C TRP A 48 -1.19 -1.91 8.15
N GLY A 49 -0.59 -3.07 8.41
CA GLY A 49 -1.07 -4.38 7.95
C GLY A 49 -2.49 -4.72 8.39
N ALA A 50 -2.97 -4.15 9.50
CA ALA A 50 -4.34 -4.35 9.97
C ALA A 50 -5.40 -3.82 8.99
N GLY A 51 -5.13 -2.72 8.28
CA GLY A 51 -6.05 -2.14 7.31
C GLY A 51 -6.25 -3.03 6.07
N PRO A 52 -5.17 -3.37 5.34
CA PRO A 52 -5.21 -4.33 4.25
C PRO A 52 -5.77 -5.69 4.65
N ALA A 53 -5.47 -6.19 5.86
CA ALA A 53 -6.00 -7.45 6.37
C ALA A 53 -7.51 -7.40 6.67
N ALA A 54 -8.01 -6.27 7.18
CA ALA A 54 -9.44 -6.07 7.46
C ALA A 54 -10.27 -5.79 6.18
N SER A 55 -9.63 -5.70 5.03
CA SER A 55 -10.29 -5.46 3.74
C SER A 55 -9.94 -6.57 2.73
N ARG A 56 -10.75 -6.76 1.69
CA ARG A 56 -10.41 -7.69 0.58
C ARG A 56 -9.29 -7.11 -0.28
N THR A 57 -8.08 -7.06 0.28
CA THR A 57 -6.89 -6.54 -0.41
C THR A 57 -6.24 -7.65 -1.22
N ARG A 58 -5.90 -7.33 -2.47
CA ARG A 58 -5.11 -8.18 -3.35
C ARG A 58 -3.82 -7.49 -3.73
N VAL A 59 -2.77 -8.28 -3.92
CA VAL A 59 -1.43 -7.81 -4.30
C VAL A 59 -1.03 -8.40 -5.64
N ALA A 60 -0.50 -7.56 -6.53
CA ALA A 60 0.12 -8.03 -7.77
C ALA A 60 1.63 -8.16 -7.56
N CYS A 61 2.16 -9.36 -7.84
CA CYS A 61 3.55 -9.69 -7.57
C CYS A 61 4.29 -10.20 -8.82
N ASP A 62 5.58 -9.89 -8.90
CA ASP A 62 6.54 -10.55 -9.79
C ASP A 62 7.48 -11.41 -8.95
N ALA A 63 7.47 -12.73 -9.18
CA ALA A 63 8.03 -13.71 -8.26
C ALA A 63 7.55 -13.45 -6.81
N GLU A 64 8.42 -12.93 -5.94
CA GLU A 64 8.11 -12.62 -4.54
C GLU A 64 7.94 -11.11 -4.26
N THR A 65 8.17 -10.26 -5.25
CA THR A 65 8.10 -8.80 -5.08
C THR A 65 6.68 -8.28 -5.29
N VAL A 66 6.11 -7.62 -4.28
CA VAL A 66 4.83 -6.90 -4.38
C VAL A 66 5.05 -5.57 -5.11
N ASN A 67 4.35 -5.37 -6.23
CA ASN A 67 4.45 -4.16 -7.05
C ASN A 67 3.21 -3.26 -6.94
N TYR A 68 2.05 -3.85 -6.63
CA TYR A 68 0.78 -3.14 -6.51
C TYR A 68 -0.05 -3.71 -5.36
N LEU A 69 -0.81 -2.85 -4.69
CA LEU A 69 -1.92 -3.24 -3.83
C LEU A 69 -3.23 -2.66 -4.36
N MET A 70 -4.32 -3.41 -4.23
CA MET A 70 -5.65 -2.96 -4.58
C MET A 70 -6.64 -3.43 -3.53
N ARG A 71 -7.46 -2.49 -3.04
CA ARG A 71 -8.62 -2.82 -2.21
C ARG A 71 -9.79 -3.15 -3.13
N CYS A 72 -10.31 -4.36 -3.03
CA CYS A 72 -11.49 -4.77 -3.79
C CYS A 72 -12.76 -4.36 -3.00
N PRO A 73 -13.72 -3.64 -3.60
CA PRO A 73 -15.01 -3.40 -2.96
C PRO A 73 -15.71 -4.75 -2.73
N LEU A 74 -16.50 -4.83 -1.65
CA LEU A 74 -17.35 -5.99 -1.37
C LEU A 74 -18.28 -6.18 -2.58
N GLY A 75 -18.22 -7.37 -3.20
CA GLY A 75 -19.17 -7.80 -4.22
C GLY A 75 -20.51 -8.18 -3.62
#